data_AF-A0A443RZZ3-F1
#
_entry.id   AF-A0A443RZZ3-F1
#
_cell.length_a   1.000
_cell.length_b   1.000
_cell.length_c   1.000
_cell.angle_alpha   90.00
_cell.angle_beta   90.00
_cell.angle_gamma   90.00
#
_symmetry.space_group_name_H-M   'P 1'
#
loop_
_entity.id
_entity.type
_entity.pdbx_description
1 polymer ?
#
loop_
_entity_poly.entity_id
_entity_poly.type
_entity_poly.pdbx_seq_one_letter_code
_entity_poly.pdbx_strand_id
1 'polypeptide(L)'
;MDDLDVALKCAHDSVMTKCTPNEDLQKKVEGYDFNRGINYNQLLQSFSTTGFQATNFGLAVDQINEMLSSREESFEDDSMETDEFIRRKSGCTMFLGYTSNMASSGVRETIRFLVQHRLVDCIVTSAGGIEEDVIKCLAPTYIGDFNLKGKDLREKGINRI
;
A
#
# COMPACT_ATOMS: atom_id res chain seq x y z
N MET A 1 -33.41 48.06 10.33
CA MET A 1 -32.37 47.12 10.78
C MET A 1 -31.35 47.16 9.67
N ASP A 2 -30.13 47.63 9.95
CA ASP A 2 -29.11 47.85 8.91
C ASP A 2 -28.85 46.53 8.16
N ASP A 3 -28.69 46.58 6.84
CA ASP A 3 -28.36 45.40 6.01
C ASP A 3 -27.12 44.66 6.55
N LEU A 4 -26.23 45.39 7.23
CA LEU A 4 -25.07 44.87 7.92
C LEU A 4 -25.43 43.98 9.11
N ASP A 5 -26.43 44.34 9.93
CA ASP A 5 -26.87 43.55 11.09
C ASP A 5 -27.50 42.23 10.66
N VAL A 6 -28.24 42.26 9.54
CA VAL A 6 -28.85 41.06 8.96
C VAL A 6 -27.76 40.13 8.41
N ALA A 7 -26.79 40.67 7.66
CA ALA A 7 -25.66 39.90 7.16
C ALA A 7 -24.81 39.29 8.29
N LEU A 8 -24.57 40.05 9.37
CA LEU A 8 -23.80 39.60 10.53
C LEU A 8 -24.52 38.45 11.25
N LYS A 9 -25.84 38.56 11.42
CA LYS A 9 -26.66 37.51 12.02
C LYS A 9 -26.67 36.23 11.18
N CYS A 10 -26.84 36.34 9.86
CA CYS A 10 -26.78 35.19 8.96
C CYS A 10 -25.41 34.51 8.96
N ALA A 11 -24.32 35.28 8.98
CA ALA A 11 -22.96 34.73 9.07
C ALA A 11 -22.74 34.02 10.42
N HIS A 12 -23.19 34.63 11.52
CA HIS A 12 -23.12 34.02 12.85
C HIS A 12 -23.88 32.70 12.89
N ASP A 13 -25.13 32.67 12.43
CA ASP A 13 -25.97 31.47 12.50
C ASP A 13 -25.44 30.34 11.59
N SER A 14 -24.85 30.69 10.45
CA SER A 14 -24.23 29.72 9.53
C SER A 14 -22.95 29.10 10.12
N VAL A 15 -22.10 29.92 10.75
CA VAL A 15 -20.80 29.47 11.28
C VAL A 15 -20.94 28.79 12.65
N MET A 16 -21.83 29.28 13.51
CA MET A 16 -22.00 28.81 14.89
C MET A 16 -23.07 27.73 15.03
N THR A 17 -23.31 26.96 13.96
CA THR A 17 -24.22 25.82 14.01
C THR A 17 -23.72 24.80 15.03
N LYS A 18 -24.60 24.35 15.93
CA LYS A 18 -24.23 23.37 16.96
C LYS A 18 -23.96 22.00 16.33
N CYS A 19 -22.84 21.39 16.71
CA CYS A 19 -22.53 20.02 16.34
C CYS A 19 -23.44 19.06 17.11
N THR A 20 -24.07 18.12 16.41
CA THR A 20 -24.79 16.99 17.02
C THR A 20 -23.86 15.78 17.12
N PRO A 21 -23.96 14.94 18.17
CA PRO A 21 -23.23 13.68 18.23
C PRO A 21 -23.45 12.84 16.97
N ASN A 22 -22.38 12.24 16.44
CA ASN A 22 -22.44 11.42 15.24
C ASN A 22 -21.76 10.06 15.52
N GLU A 23 -22.49 8.97 15.29
CA GLU A 23 -22.03 7.58 15.47
C GLU A 23 -20.94 7.16 14.47
N ASP A 24 -20.80 7.89 13.35
CA ASP A 24 -19.75 7.68 12.36
C ASP A 24 -18.39 8.22 12.83
N LEU A 25 -18.37 9.13 13.81
CA LEU A 25 -17.14 9.76 14.33
C LEU A 25 -16.52 8.95 15.46
N GLN A 26 -16.18 7.70 15.18
CA GLN A 26 -15.71 6.74 16.19
C GLN A 26 -14.23 6.93 16.58
N LYS A 27 -13.40 7.41 15.65
CA LYS A 27 -11.95 7.57 15.85
C LYS A 27 -11.56 9.04 15.85
N LYS A 28 -10.93 9.49 16.93
CA LYS A 28 -10.32 10.82 17.02
C LYS A 28 -9.03 10.83 16.20
N VAL A 29 -8.80 11.93 15.47
CA VAL A 29 -7.53 12.16 14.78
C VAL A 29 -6.44 12.44 15.81
N GLU A 30 -5.42 11.59 15.84
CA GLU A 30 -4.28 11.67 16.75
C GLU A 30 -3.05 11.04 16.10
N GLY A 31 -1.95 11.79 16.02
CA GLY A 31 -0.66 11.32 15.52
C GLY A 31 0.23 10.76 16.63
N TYR A 32 1.36 10.17 16.24
CA TYR A 32 2.36 9.66 17.19
C TYR A 32 3.03 10.79 17.99
N ASP A 33 3.08 10.63 19.31
CA ASP A 33 3.77 11.57 20.22
C ASP A 33 5.25 11.17 20.41
N PHE A 34 6.16 11.94 19.81
CA PHE A 34 7.60 11.71 19.90
C PHE A 34 8.20 11.94 21.29
N ASN A 35 7.47 12.55 22.24
CA ASN A 35 7.93 12.59 23.64
C ASN A 35 7.99 11.19 24.27
N ARG A 36 7.33 10.20 23.66
CA ARG A 36 7.41 8.77 24.04
C ARG A 36 8.69 8.08 23.50
N GLY A 37 9.57 8.81 22.82
CA GLY A 37 10.77 8.29 22.18
C GLY A 37 10.51 7.74 20.77
N ILE A 38 11.55 7.17 20.15
CA ILE A 38 11.47 6.65 18.78
C ILE A 38 11.05 5.17 18.82
N ASN A 39 9.79 4.90 18.47
CA ASN A 39 9.25 3.56 18.32
C ASN A 39 8.52 3.44 16.97
N TYR A 40 9.15 2.76 16.00
CA TYR A 40 8.62 2.62 14.64
C TYR A 40 7.31 1.83 14.57
N ASN A 41 7.13 0.82 15.43
CA ASN A 41 5.91 0.03 15.44
C ASN A 41 4.72 0.91 15.87
N GLN A 42 4.88 1.69 16.96
CA GLN A 42 3.84 2.59 17.42
C GLN A 42 3.62 3.77 16.47
N LEU A 43 4.68 4.27 15.82
CA LEU A 43 4.58 5.30 14.79
C LEU A 43 3.73 4.83 13.60
N LEU A 44 4.01 3.63 13.06
CA LEU A 44 3.25 3.09 11.94
C LEU A 44 1.82 2.70 12.36
N GLN A 45 1.62 2.23 13.59
CA GLN A 45 0.28 1.94 14.12
C GLN A 45 -0.58 3.22 14.23
N SER A 46 0.04 4.36 14.59
CA SER A 46 -0.69 5.63 14.68
C SER A 46 -1.19 6.12 13.32
N PHE A 47 -0.70 5.59 12.19
CA PHE A 47 -1.14 6.03 10.87
C PHE A 47 -2.64 5.80 10.66
N SER A 48 -3.24 4.80 11.32
CA SER A 48 -4.69 4.58 11.34
C SER A 48 -5.49 5.79 11.84
N THR A 49 -4.92 6.62 12.72
CA THR A 49 -5.54 7.82 13.31
C THR A 49 -4.89 9.13 12.87
N THR A 50 -3.87 9.10 12.01
CA THR A 50 -3.17 10.31 11.52
C THR A 50 -3.97 11.08 10.46
N GLY A 51 -4.75 10.40 9.62
CA GLY A 51 -5.55 11.00 8.54
C GLY A 51 -4.92 10.91 7.14
N PHE A 52 -5.71 11.24 6.11
CA PHE A 52 -5.32 11.19 4.70
C PHE A 52 -4.74 9.82 4.27
N GLN A 53 -3.62 9.80 3.53
CA GLN A 53 -3.00 8.55 3.05
C GLN A 53 -2.41 7.70 4.18
N ALA A 54 -2.10 8.29 5.34
CA ALA A 54 -1.64 7.51 6.49
C ALA A 54 -2.75 6.56 6.96
N THR A 55 -4.01 7.04 7.04
CA THR A 55 -5.13 6.17 7.40
C THR A 55 -5.32 5.05 6.38
N ASN A 56 -5.21 5.33 5.08
CA ASN A 56 -5.26 4.29 4.05
C ASN A 56 -4.15 3.25 4.21
N PHE A 57 -2.94 3.66 4.59
CA PHE A 57 -1.86 2.72 4.91
C PHE A 57 -2.22 1.82 6.11
N GLY A 58 -2.74 2.40 7.19
CA GLY A 58 -3.19 1.63 8.35
C GLY A 58 -4.27 0.60 8.00
N LEU A 59 -5.28 1.00 7.22
CA LEU A 59 -6.32 0.10 6.73
C LEU A 59 -5.77 -1.00 5.82
N ALA A 60 -4.77 -0.70 4.99
CA ALA A 60 -4.11 -1.72 4.16
C ALA A 60 -3.34 -2.75 5.00
N VAL A 61 -2.69 -2.32 6.09
CA VAL A 61 -2.02 -3.23 7.04
C VAL A 61 -3.05 -4.16 7.69
N ASP A 62 -4.16 -3.62 8.18
CA ASP A 62 -5.23 -4.40 8.79
C ASP A 62 -5.78 -5.44 7.79
N GLN A 63 -6.09 -5.01 6.56
CA GLN A 63 -6.63 -5.89 5.53
C GLN A 63 -5.67 -7.03 5.14
N ILE A 64 -4.37 -6.75 5.01
CA ILE A 64 -3.37 -7.79 4.69
C ILE A 64 -3.22 -8.78 5.85
N ASN A 65 -3.25 -8.31 7.11
CA ASN A 65 -3.20 -9.19 8.28
C ASN A 65 -4.45 -10.08 8.38
N GLU A 66 -5.63 -9.56 8.04
CA GLU A 66 -6.85 -10.38 7.92
C GLU A 66 -6.69 -11.45 6.85
N MET A 67 -6.16 -11.11 5.67
CA MET A 67 -5.92 -12.08 4.60
C MET A 67 -4.95 -13.19 5.03
N LEU A 68 -3.88 -12.84 5.76
CA LEU A 68 -2.94 -13.80 6.33
C LEU A 68 -3.59 -14.69 7.40
N SER A 69 -4.44 -14.11 8.25
CA SER A 69 -5.17 -14.87 9.27
C SER A 69 -6.15 -15.86 8.62
N SER A 70 -6.94 -15.40 7.65
CA SER A 70 -7.85 -16.24 6.87
C SER A 70 -7.13 -17.33 6.08
N ARG A 71 -5.84 -17.13 5.75
CA ARG A 71 -5.01 -18.14 5.08
C ARG A 71 -4.72 -19.34 5.99
N GLU A 72 -4.52 -19.09 7.28
CA GLU A 72 -4.20 -20.10 8.29
C GLU A 72 -5.42 -20.89 8.77
N GLU A 73 -6.63 -20.38 8.53
CA GLU A 73 -7.88 -21.07 8.84
C GLU A 73 -8.06 -22.35 8.02
N SER A 74 -8.69 -23.35 8.64
CA SER A 74 -9.11 -24.57 7.96
C SER A 74 -10.16 -24.25 6.90
N PHE A 75 -10.05 -24.89 5.74
CA PHE A 75 -11.00 -24.75 4.65
C PHE A 75 -11.51 -26.11 4.20
N GLU A 76 -12.71 -26.12 3.62
CA GLU A 76 -13.26 -27.31 2.97
C GLU A 76 -12.72 -27.43 1.55
N ASP A 77 -12.36 -28.65 1.16
CA ASP A 77 -11.94 -28.94 -0.21
C ASP A 77 -13.12 -28.79 -1.16
N ASP A 78 -12.89 -28.05 -2.25
CA ASP A 78 -13.86 -27.96 -3.33
C ASP A 78 -13.80 -29.25 -4.18
N SER A 79 -14.84 -30.08 -4.08
CA SER A 79 -14.97 -31.32 -4.85
C SER A 79 -15.09 -31.11 -6.37
N MET A 80 -15.43 -29.89 -6.82
CA MET A 80 -15.57 -29.54 -8.23
C MET A 80 -14.24 -29.11 -8.86
N GLU A 81 -13.24 -28.78 -8.04
CA GLU A 81 -11.91 -28.38 -8.52
C GLU A 81 -11.10 -29.62 -8.90
N THR A 82 -11.00 -29.86 -10.22
CA THR A 82 -10.36 -31.07 -10.77
C THR A 82 -8.93 -30.84 -11.23
N ASP A 83 -8.51 -29.57 -11.42
CA ASP A 83 -7.17 -29.24 -11.85
C ASP A 83 -6.23 -29.07 -10.65
N GLU A 84 -5.30 -30.00 -10.50
CA GLU A 84 -4.31 -30.02 -9.42
C GLU A 84 -3.41 -28.77 -9.41
N PHE A 85 -3.23 -28.12 -10.56
CA PHE A 85 -2.40 -26.93 -10.68
C PHE A 85 -3.03 -25.70 -10.00
N ILE A 86 -4.35 -25.49 -10.17
CA ILE A 86 -5.09 -24.35 -9.61
C ILE A 86 -5.81 -24.67 -8.30
N ARG A 87 -5.75 -25.92 -7.83
CA ARG A 87 -6.38 -26.35 -6.59
C ARG A 87 -5.98 -25.46 -5.41
N ARG A 88 -6.98 -24.98 -4.66
CA ARG A 88 -6.81 -24.18 -3.45
C ARG A 88 -5.97 -24.94 -2.42
N LYS A 89 -4.99 -24.24 -1.82
CA LYS A 89 -4.02 -24.83 -0.86
C LYS A 89 -4.15 -24.26 0.55
N SER A 90 -4.94 -23.22 0.73
CA SER A 90 -5.06 -22.44 1.98
C SER A 90 -6.44 -21.80 2.11
N GLY A 91 -6.79 -21.36 3.33
CA GLY A 91 -8.05 -20.68 3.61
C GLY A 91 -8.24 -19.34 2.87
N CYS A 92 -7.18 -18.76 2.31
CA CYS A 92 -7.25 -17.59 1.46
C CYS A 92 -6.22 -17.72 0.33
N THR A 93 -6.66 -17.53 -0.92
CA THR A 93 -5.79 -17.50 -2.10
C THR A 93 -5.33 -16.07 -2.37
N MET A 94 -4.03 -15.85 -2.32
CA MET A 94 -3.40 -14.54 -2.37
C MET A 94 -2.80 -14.26 -3.74
N PHE A 95 -3.38 -13.30 -4.46
CA PHE A 95 -2.88 -12.82 -5.75
C PHE A 95 -2.05 -11.54 -5.56
N LEU A 96 -0.78 -11.58 -5.95
CA LEU A 96 0.12 -10.44 -5.93
C LEU A 96 0.34 -9.91 -7.35
N GLY A 97 -0.19 -8.72 -7.61
CA GLY A 97 0.05 -7.97 -8.85
C GLY A 97 1.12 -6.90 -8.67
N TYR A 98 2.10 -6.82 -9.57
CA TYR A 98 3.07 -5.71 -9.58
C TYR A 98 3.53 -5.35 -11.00
N THR A 99 3.85 -4.08 -11.22
CA THR A 99 4.37 -3.55 -12.49
C THR A 99 5.89 -3.77 -12.63
N SER A 100 6.41 -3.79 -13.85
CA SER A 100 7.84 -4.08 -14.12
C SER A 100 8.82 -3.18 -13.36
N ASN A 101 8.51 -1.88 -13.23
CA ASN A 101 9.36 -0.93 -12.51
C ASN A 101 9.59 -1.30 -11.03
N MET A 102 8.68 -2.07 -10.41
CA MET A 102 8.87 -2.56 -9.04
C MET A 102 9.97 -3.63 -8.98
N ALA A 103 10.09 -4.47 -10.02
CA ALA A 103 11.19 -5.41 -10.17
C ALA A 103 12.52 -4.71 -10.50
N SER A 104 12.49 -3.59 -11.24
CA SER A 104 13.64 -2.71 -11.47
C SER A 104 14.15 -2.07 -10.17
N SER A 105 13.24 -1.75 -9.25
CA SER A 105 13.53 -1.13 -7.97
C SER A 105 14.04 -2.13 -6.91
N GLY A 106 14.34 -1.63 -5.71
CA GLY A 106 14.66 -2.47 -4.54
C GLY A 106 13.44 -3.17 -3.93
N VAL A 107 12.22 -2.90 -4.40
CA VAL A 107 11.01 -3.65 -3.97
C VAL A 107 11.07 -5.12 -4.43
N ARG A 108 11.89 -5.43 -5.44
CA ARG A 108 12.21 -6.78 -5.89
C ARG A 108 12.57 -7.71 -4.75
N GLU A 109 13.41 -7.28 -3.81
CA GLU A 109 13.80 -8.08 -2.64
C GLU A 109 12.62 -8.36 -1.69
N THR A 110 11.68 -7.43 -1.55
CA THR A 110 10.43 -7.61 -0.79
C THR A 110 9.53 -8.64 -1.48
N ILE A 111 9.33 -8.53 -2.80
CA ILE A 111 8.53 -9.50 -3.57
C ILE A 111 9.15 -10.90 -3.46
N ARG A 112 10.47 -11.02 -3.65
CA ARG A 112 11.21 -12.28 -3.51
C ARG A 112 11.03 -12.88 -2.12
N PHE A 113 10.98 -12.07 -1.04
CA PHE A 113 10.70 -12.55 0.32
C PHE A 113 9.32 -13.21 0.39
N LEU A 114 8.27 -12.51 -0.05
CA LEU A 114 6.90 -13.01 0.00
C LEU A 114 6.75 -14.34 -0.75
N VAL A 115 7.37 -14.44 -1.93
CA VAL A 115 7.32 -15.65 -2.78
C VAL A 115 8.14 -16.78 -2.18
N GLN A 116 9.38 -16.52 -1.73
CA GLN A 116 10.25 -17.52 -1.12
C GLN A 116 9.61 -18.18 0.11
N HIS A 117 8.86 -17.41 0.90
CA HIS A 117 8.20 -17.87 2.11
C HIS A 117 6.73 -18.31 1.89
N ARG A 118 6.29 -18.44 0.62
CA ARG A 118 4.93 -18.90 0.25
C ARG A 118 3.79 -18.10 0.89
N LEU A 119 4.01 -16.79 1.06
CA LEU A 119 3.02 -15.84 1.58
C LEU A 119 2.01 -15.39 0.51
N VAL A 120 2.25 -15.75 -0.76
CA VAL A 120 1.38 -15.50 -1.90
C VAL A 120 1.25 -16.76 -2.77
N ASP A 121 0.14 -16.93 -3.49
CA ASP A 121 -0.14 -18.13 -4.30
C ASP A 121 -0.01 -17.88 -5.80
N CYS A 122 -0.34 -16.67 -6.25
CA CYS A 122 -0.33 -16.31 -7.66
C CYS A 122 0.33 -14.95 -7.86
N ILE A 123 1.11 -14.82 -8.93
CA ILE A 123 1.77 -13.59 -9.32
C ILE A 123 1.27 -13.18 -10.70
N VAL A 124 0.93 -11.90 -10.84
CA VAL A 124 0.65 -11.28 -12.13
C VAL A 124 1.61 -10.11 -12.32
N THR A 125 2.43 -10.18 -13.37
CA THR A 125 3.34 -9.09 -13.74
C THR A 125 3.52 -9.01 -15.25
N SER A 126 4.12 -7.92 -15.73
CA SER A 126 4.46 -7.75 -17.15
C SER A 126 5.80 -8.42 -17.48
N ALA A 127 6.14 -8.53 -18.77
CA ALA A 127 7.40 -9.12 -19.23
C ALA A 127 8.63 -8.52 -18.53
N GLY A 128 8.65 -7.18 -18.37
CA GLY A 128 9.69 -6.46 -17.64
C GLY A 128 9.90 -6.95 -16.21
N GLY A 129 8.82 -7.31 -15.50
CA GLY A 129 8.91 -7.83 -14.14
C GLY A 129 9.59 -9.19 -14.04
N ILE A 130 9.57 -9.98 -15.11
CA ILE A 130 10.23 -11.29 -15.20
C ILE A 130 11.68 -11.10 -15.67
N GLU A 131 11.90 -10.42 -16.80
CA GLU A 131 13.22 -10.30 -17.39
C GLU A 131 14.20 -9.55 -16.48
N GLU A 132 13.75 -8.50 -15.80
CA GLU A 132 14.62 -7.72 -14.92
C GLU A 132 15.01 -8.46 -13.64
N ASP A 133 14.15 -9.33 -13.11
CA ASP A 133 14.50 -10.21 -12.00
C ASP A 133 15.64 -11.17 -12.39
N VAL A 134 15.57 -11.74 -13.59
CA VAL A 134 16.62 -12.61 -14.14
C VAL A 134 17.89 -11.83 -14.44
N ILE A 135 17.80 -10.66 -15.06
CA ILE A 135 18.94 -9.80 -15.38
C ILE A 135 19.70 -9.40 -14.10
N LYS A 136 19.01 -9.13 -13.00
CA LYS A 136 19.63 -8.79 -11.70
C LYS A 136 20.46 -9.91 -11.09
N CYS A 137 20.27 -11.16 -11.51
CA CYS A 137 21.14 -12.27 -11.14
C CYS A 137 22.44 -12.31 -11.96
N LEU A 138 22.48 -11.62 -13.10
CA LEU A 138 23.62 -11.55 -14.02
C LEU A 138 24.44 -10.27 -13.83
N ALA A 139 23.77 -9.14 -13.63
CA ALA A 139 24.41 -7.84 -13.47
C ALA A 139 23.55 -6.89 -12.61
N PRO A 140 24.15 -5.96 -11.85
CA PRO A 140 23.41 -5.02 -11.01
C PRO A 140 22.76 -3.89 -11.82
N THR A 141 21.71 -3.31 -11.25
CA THR A 141 21.11 -2.03 -11.65
C THR A 141 21.60 -0.92 -10.74
N TYR A 142 21.76 0.30 -11.26
CA TYR A 142 22.34 1.44 -10.53
C TYR A 142 21.34 2.59 -10.36
N ILE A 143 21.48 3.35 -9.28
CA ILE A 143 20.71 4.58 -9.04
C ILE A 143 21.23 5.70 -9.98
N GLY A 144 20.31 6.34 -10.69
CA GLY A 144 20.58 7.49 -11.56
C GLY A 144 19.75 8.72 -11.18
N ASP A 145 19.60 9.64 -12.13
CA ASP A 145 18.78 10.84 -12.00
C ASP A 145 17.81 10.93 -13.20
N PHE A 146 16.56 11.30 -12.93
CA PHE A 146 15.52 11.47 -13.94
C PHE A 146 15.88 12.53 -14.99
N ASN A 147 16.71 13.51 -14.63
CA ASN A 147 17.14 14.62 -15.49
C ASN A 147 18.32 14.27 -16.40
N LEU A 148 18.87 13.04 -16.34
CA LEU A 148 19.94 12.61 -17.24
C LEU A 148 19.47 12.63 -18.70
N LYS A 149 20.23 13.33 -19.55
CA LYS A 149 19.89 13.50 -20.96
C LYS A 149 19.96 12.17 -21.70
N GLY A 150 18.86 11.78 -22.34
CA GLY A 150 18.76 10.51 -23.07
C GLY A 150 19.80 10.36 -24.18
N LYS A 151 20.20 11.47 -24.83
CA LYS A 151 21.26 11.46 -25.86
C LYS A 151 22.59 10.94 -25.29
N ASP A 152 23.05 11.52 -24.19
CA ASP A 152 24.34 11.19 -23.58
C ASP A 152 24.35 9.76 -23.01
N LEU A 153 23.21 9.29 -22.48
CA LEU A 153 23.04 7.92 -22.01
C LEU A 153 23.10 6.93 -23.17
N ARG A 154 22.41 7.25 -24.28
CA ARG A 154 22.37 6.39 -25.46
C ARG A 154 23.73 6.24 -26.12
N GLU A 155 24.51 7.32 -26.20
CA GLU A 155 25.90 7.29 -26.69
C GLU A 155 26.80 6.36 -25.86
N LYS A 156 26.45 6.13 -24.58
CA LYS A 156 27.17 5.22 -23.66
C LYS A 156 26.53 3.84 -23.51
N GLY A 157 25.45 3.54 -24.24
CA GLY A 157 24.73 2.28 -24.13
C GLY A 157 24.00 2.08 -22.79
N ILE A 158 23.67 3.17 -22.08
CA ILE A 158 22.98 3.13 -20.80
C ILE A 158 21.47 3.29 -21.04
N ASN A 159 20.68 2.33 -20.58
CA ASN A 159 19.22 2.44 -20.56
C ASN A 159 18.76 3.02 -19.23
N ARG A 160 17.85 3.99 -19.25
CA ARG A 160 17.23 4.58 -18.06
C ARG A 160 15.81 4.03 -17.90
N ILE A 161 15.49 3.61 -16.68
CA ILE A 161 14.16 3.18 -16.23
C ILE A 161 13.69 4.21 -15.21
#